data_AF-A0A5N1ID12-F1
#
_entry.id   AF-A0A5N1ID12-F1
#
_cell.length_a   1.000
_cell.length_b   1.000
_cell.length_c   1.000
_cell.angle_alpha   90.00
_cell.angle_beta   90.00
_cell.angle_gamma   90.00
#
_symmetry.space_group_name_H-M   'P 1'
#
loop_
_entity.id
_entity.type
_entity.pdbx_description
1 polymer ?
#
loop_
_entity_poly.entity_id
_entity_poly.type
_entity_poly.pdbx_seq_one_letter_code
_entity_poly.pdbx_strand_id
1 'polypeptide(L)'
;MSDLKFAQDDLDAFTGVNKIAQAKLDSAKSELAKAQAVLDKILEKERAEEALKKAEEEAKEAAVKRAQATHFYQTGSKLFDAQGKEVTGYVVKDNQVYDAKGNLVGVVSKKVMTRELHRALVKANTLPQTGNESTVLAGLGVALIGLGSMLGVAKRKRQ
;
A
#
# COMPACT_ATOMS: atom_id res chain seq x y z
N MET A 1 -75.92 -39.23 -30.40
CA MET A 1 -75.55 -37.82 -30.09
C MET A 1 -74.55 -37.71 -28.94
N SER A 2 -74.53 -38.65 -27.99
CA SER A 2 -73.65 -38.59 -26.81
C SER A 2 -72.14 -38.69 -27.12
N ASP A 3 -71.73 -39.53 -28.07
CA ASP A 3 -70.30 -39.77 -28.35
C ASP A 3 -69.59 -38.55 -28.96
N LEU A 4 -70.31 -37.77 -29.77
CA LEU A 4 -69.76 -36.55 -30.38
C LEU A 4 -69.49 -35.47 -29.32
N LYS A 5 -70.35 -35.39 -28.30
CA LYS A 5 -70.19 -34.46 -27.19
C LYS A 5 -69.00 -34.84 -26.30
N PHE A 6 -68.84 -36.12 -25.99
CA PHE A 6 -67.67 -36.61 -25.24
C PHE A 6 -66.35 -36.33 -25.97
N ALA A 7 -66.29 -36.55 -27.28
CA ALA A 7 -65.11 -36.25 -28.08
C ALA A 7 -64.75 -34.74 -28.11
N GLN A 8 -65.75 -33.86 -28.05
CA GLN A 8 -65.54 -32.42 -27.94
C GLN A 8 -65.03 -32.00 -26.57
N ASP A 9 -65.62 -32.54 -25.50
CA ASP A 9 -65.19 -32.26 -24.13
C ASP A 9 -63.74 -32.73 -23.90
N ASP A 10 -63.33 -33.87 -24.48
CA ASP A 10 -61.94 -34.36 -24.44
C ASP A 10 -60.97 -33.48 -25.24
N LEU A 11 -61.38 -33.01 -26.43
CA LEU A 11 -60.56 -32.11 -27.25
C LEU A 11 -60.31 -30.78 -26.52
N ASP A 12 -61.35 -30.23 -25.89
CA ASP A 12 -61.25 -28.99 -25.11
C ASP A 12 -60.37 -29.18 -23.87
N ALA A 13 -60.47 -30.32 -23.18
CA ALA A 13 -59.58 -30.66 -22.09
C ALA A 13 -58.11 -30.77 -22.55
N PHE A 14 -57.84 -31.47 -23.66
CA PHE A 14 -56.49 -31.66 -24.19
C PHE A 14 -55.86 -30.36 -24.66
N THR A 15 -56.64 -29.49 -25.33
CA THR A 15 -56.16 -28.16 -25.75
C THR A 15 -55.88 -27.25 -24.55
N GLY A 16 -56.69 -27.32 -23.49
CA GLY A 16 -56.44 -26.62 -22.23
C GLY A 16 -55.13 -27.08 -21.56
N VAL A 17 -54.92 -28.38 -21.47
CA VAL A 17 -53.67 -28.96 -20.93
C VAL A 17 -52.45 -28.54 -21.76
N ASN A 18 -52.56 -28.55 -23.08
CA ASN A 18 -51.47 -28.17 -23.97
C ASN A 18 -51.11 -26.68 -23.82
N LYS A 19 -52.11 -25.79 -23.73
CA LYS A 19 -51.88 -24.35 -23.44
C LYS A 19 -51.15 -24.14 -22.12
N ILE A 20 -51.52 -24.87 -21.06
CA ILE A 20 -50.86 -24.80 -19.75
C ILE A 20 -49.41 -25.30 -19.85
N ALA A 21 -49.18 -26.41 -20.55
CA ALA A 21 -47.82 -26.94 -20.76
C ALA A 21 -46.94 -25.94 -21.51
N GLN A 22 -47.50 -25.27 -22.53
CA GLN A 22 -46.80 -24.28 -23.34
C GLN A 22 -46.46 -23.03 -22.53
N ALA A 23 -47.41 -22.52 -21.73
CA ALA A 23 -47.17 -21.40 -20.83
C ALA A 23 -46.07 -21.70 -19.79
N LYS A 24 -46.02 -22.93 -19.26
CA LYS A 24 -44.94 -23.37 -18.35
C LYS A 24 -43.58 -23.42 -19.05
N LEU A 25 -43.55 -23.89 -20.29
CA LEU A 25 -42.34 -23.97 -21.10
C LEU A 25 -41.79 -22.56 -21.39
N ASP A 26 -42.66 -21.62 -21.74
CA ASP A 26 -42.29 -20.22 -21.98
C ASP A 26 -41.81 -19.52 -20.70
N SER A 27 -42.45 -19.80 -19.56
CA SER A 27 -41.98 -19.33 -18.25
C SER A 27 -40.58 -19.86 -17.92
N ALA A 28 -40.35 -21.16 -18.09
CA ALA A 28 -39.05 -21.78 -17.82
C ALA A 28 -37.94 -21.22 -18.74
N LYS A 29 -38.24 -20.97 -20.02
CA LYS A 29 -37.32 -20.30 -20.95
C LYS A 29 -36.99 -18.88 -20.51
N SER A 30 -37.98 -18.12 -20.04
CA SER A 30 -37.77 -16.76 -19.54
C SER A 30 -36.88 -16.75 -18.29
N GLU A 31 -37.09 -17.68 -17.36
CA GLU A 31 -36.25 -17.82 -16.16
C GLU A 31 -34.83 -18.23 -16.50
N LEU A 32 -34.64 -19.17 -17.44
CA LEU A 32 -33.33 -19.57 -17.92
C LEU A 32 -32.58 -18.40 -18.57
N ALA A 33 -33.26 -17.60 -19.40
CA ALA A 33 -32.66 -16.41 -20.01
C ALA A 33 -32.24 -15.37 -18.96
N LYS A 34 -33.04 -15.17 -17.90
CA LYS A 34 -32.69 -14.28 -16.78
C LYS A 34 -31.49 -14.82 -15.99
N ALA A 35 -31.47 -16.11 -15.69
CA ALA A 35 -30.36 -16.76 -14.98
C ALA A 35 -29.05 -16.66 -15.77
N GLN A 36 -29.10 -16.89 -17.09
CA GLN A 36 -27.94 -16.74 -17.96
C GLN A 36 -27.43 -15.30 -17.97
N ALA A 37 -28.32 -14.31 -18.08
CA ALA A 37 -27.93 -12.90 -18.05
C ALA A 37 -27.31 -12.46 -16.71
N VAL A 38 -27.71 -13.07 -15.59
CA VAL A 38 -27.08 -12.85 -14.29
C VAL A 38 -25.68 -13.47 -14.26
N LEU A 39 -25.53 -14.69 -14.77
CA LEU A 39 -24.25 -15.39 -14.82
C LEU A 39 -23.22 -14.63 -15.69
N ASP A 40 -23.63 -14.13 -16.84
CA ASP A 40 -22.77 -13.34 -17.73
C ASP A 40 -22.26 -12.06 -17.01
N LYS A 41 -23.14 -11.36 -16.28
CA LYS A 41 -22.77 -10.19 -15.47
C LYS A 41 -21.80 -10.52 -14.34
N ILE A 42 -21.93 -11.69 -13.72
CA ILE A 42 -20.99 -12.13 -12.67
C ILE A 42 -19.63 -12.41 -13.29
N LEU A 43 -19.57 -13.13 -14.42
CA LEU A 43 -18.32 -13.42 -15.12
C LEU A 43 -17.61 -12.15 -15.62
N GLU A 44 -18.35 -11.12 -16.02
CA GLU A 44 -17.75 -9.81 -16.37
C GLU A 44 -17.16 -9.11 -15.15
N LYS A 45 -17.88 -9.11 -14.01
CA LYS A 45 -17.39 -8.52 -12.77
C LYS A 45 -16.14 -9.24 -12.25
N GLU A 46 -16.16 -10.57 -12.24
CA GLU A 46 -15.03 -11.38 -11.78
C GLU A 46 -13.79 -11.14 -12.66
N ARG A 47 -13.94 -11.07 -13.99
CA ARG A 47 -12.84 -10.72 -14.89
C ARG A 47 -12.32 -9.31 -14.67
N ALA A 48 -13.18 -8.35 -14.35
CA ALA A 48 -12.76 -6.99 -14.02
C ALA A 48 -11.99 -6.94 -12.69
N GLU A 49 -12.46 -7.65 -11.66
CA GLU A 49 -11.76 -7.77 -10.37
C GLU A 49 -10.41 -8.48 -10.49
N GLU A 50 -10.33 -9.56 -11.27
CA GLU A 50 -9.07 -10.24 -11.55
C GLU A 50 -8.07 -9.34 -12.28
N ALA A 51 -8.53 -8.56 -13.26
CA ALA A 51 -7.68 -7.62 -13.99
C ALA A 51 -7.14 -6.52 -13.05
N LEU A 52 -7.97 -5.99 -12.15
CA LEU A 52 -7.54 -5.02 -11.14
C LEU A 52 -6.54 -5.63 -10.16
N LYS A 53 -6.79 -6.86 -9.68
CA LYS A 53 -5.90 -7.56 -8.75
C LYS A 53 -4.54 -7.85 -9.39
N LYS A 54 -4.51 -8.30 -10.64
CA LYS A 54 -3.25 -8.48 -11.40
C LYS A 54 -2.50 -7.17 -11.57
N ALA A 55 -3.19 -6.09 -11.94
CA ALA A 55 -2.57 -4.78 -12.06
C ALA A 55 -2.01 -4.26 -10.72
N GLU A 56 -2.72 -4.50 -9.61
CA GLU A 56 -2.26 -4.14 -8.27
C GLU A 56 -1.05 -4.99 -7.83
N GLU A 57 -1.05 -6.30 -8.12
CA GLU A 57 0.06 -7.20 -7.83
C GLU A 57 1.31 -6.85 -8.64
N GLU A 58 1.16 -6.60 -9.94
CA GLU A 58 2.26 -6.12 -10.80
C GLU A 58 2.81 -4.78 -10.32
N ALA A 59 1.94 -3.85 -9.87
CA ALA A 59 2.37 -2.58 -9.31
C ALA A 59 3.14 -2.77 -7.98
N LYS A 60 2.68 -3.66 -7.09
CA LYS A 60 3.37 -4.01 -5.85
C LYS A 60 4.71 -4.69 -6.13
N GLU A 61 4.76 -5.66 -7.04
CA GLU A 61 5.99 -6.35 -7.41
C GLU A 61 7.00 -5.38 -8.04
N ALA A 62 6.53 -4.47 -8.90
CA ALA A 62 7.37 -3.43 -9.48
C ALA A 62 7.88 -2.44 -8.42
N ALA A 63 7.07 -2.09 -7.41
CA ALA A 63 7.51 -1.28 -6.28
C ALA A 63 8.59 -2.01 -5.45
N VAL A 64 8.39 -3.30 -5.15
CA VAL A 64 9.37 -4.13 -4.44
C VAL A 64 10.67 -4.25 -5.23
N LYS A 65 10.63 -4.51 -6.54
CA LYS A 65 11.83 -4.57 -7.40
C LYS A 65 12.60 -3.25 -7.41
N ARG A 66 11.89 -2.11 -7.54
CA ARG A 66 12.51 -0.77 -7.48
C ARG A 66 13.12 -0.48 -6.10
N ALA A 67 12.45 -0.89 -5.03
CA ALA A 67 12.97 -0.74 -3.67
C ALA A 67 14.18 -1.64 -3.41
N GLN A 68 14.20 -2.87 -3.90
CA GLN A 68 15.38 -3.74 -3.77
C GLN A 68 16.61 -3.17 -4.50
N ALA A 69 16.41 -2.43 -5.60
CA ALA A 69 17.48 -1.71 -6.28
C ALA A 69 17.98 -0.47 -5.51
N THR A 70 17.21 0.03 -4.54
CA THR A 70 17.54 1.24 -3.77
C THR A 70 18.00 0.87 -2.36
N HIS A 71 19.28 1.08 -2.08
CA HIS A 71 19.88 0.73 -0.80
C HIS A 71 20.05 1.95 0.12
N PHE A 72 19.56 1.80 1.35
CA PHE A 72 19.78 2.71 2.47
C PHE A 72 20.68 2.06 3.52
N TYR A 73 21.21 2.88 4.42
CA TYR A 73 22.17 2.45 5.43
C TYR A 73 21.79 3.01 6.79
N GLN A 74 21.68 2.16 7.79
CA GLN A 74 21.26 2.58 9.13
C GLN A 74 22.42 2.43 10.12
N THR A 75 22.63 3.45 10.96
CA THR A 75 23.51 3.37 12.13
C THR A 75 22.83 4.07 13.31
N GLY A 76 22.72 3.37 14.44
CA GLY A 76 21.89 3.80 15.56
C GLY A 76 20.46 4.14 15.13
N SER A 77 20.00 5.35 15.47
CA SER A 77 18.68 5.88 15.11
C SER A 77 18.65 6.64 13.76
N LYS A 78 19.77 6.69 13.03
CA LYS A 78 19.93 7.51 11.83
C LYS A 78 19.96 6.65 10.57
N LEU A 79 19.33 7.14 9.50
CA LEU A 79 19.28 6.51 8.19
C LEU A 79 20.03 7.37 7.18
N PHE A 80 20.78 6.74 6.29
CA PHE A 80 21.61 7.37 5.27
C PHE A 80 21.29 6.81 3.90
N ASP A 81 21.31 7.65 2.87
CA ASP A 81 21.21 7.22 1.48
C ASP A 81 22.56 6.66 0.95
N ALA A 82 22.59 6.19 -0.30
CA ALA A 82 23.80 5.65 -0.93
C ALA A 82 24.96 6.64 -1.04
N GLN A 83 24.69 7.95 -0.93
CA GLN A 83 25.69 9.02 -0.96
C GLN A 83 26.23 9.35 0.45
N GLY A 84 25.69 8.72 1.50
CA GLY A 84 26.08 8.95 2.88
C GLY A 84 25.43 10.20 3.48
N LYS A 85 24.36 10.72 2.88
CA LYS A 85 23.58 11.82 3.43
C LYS A 85 22.51 11.28 4.36
N GLU A 86 22.38 11.89 5.53
CA GLU A 86 21.32 11.54 6.49
C GLU A 86 19.94 11.91 5.92
N VAL A 87 19.02 10.96 5.93
CA VAL A 87 17.64 11.10 5.47
C VAL A 87 16.69 11.02 6.67
N THR A 88 15.71 11.93 6.70
CA THR A 88 14.70 12.02 7.77
C THR A 88 13.30 11.82 7.21
N GLY A 89 12.34 11.43 8.05
CA GLY A 89 10.96 11.18 7.63
C GLY A 89 10.70 9.81 6.99
N TYR A 90 11.68 8.90 7.06
CA TYR A 90 11.55 7.50 6.65
C TYR A 90 11.41 6.58 7.87
N VAL A 91 10.69 5.48 7.69
CA VAL A 91 10.49 4.45 8.72
C VAL A 91 11.11 3.16 8.24
N VAL A 92 11.93 2.53 9.08
CA VAL A 92 12.50 1.22 8.80
C VAL A 92 11.69 0.13 9.52
N LYS A 93 11.22 -0.87 8.78
CA LYS A 93 10.56 -2.08 9.29
C LYS A 93 11.09 -3.28 8.54
N ASP A 94 11.51 -4.34 9.24
CA ASP A 94 11.96 -5.60 8.61
C ASP A 94 13.01 -5.40 7.48
N ASN A 95 14.00 -4.55 7.72
CA ASN A 95 15.02 -4.14 6.74
C ASN A 95 14.49 -3.44 5.48
N GLN A 96 13.25 -2.98 5.49
CA GLN A 96 12.62 -2.22 4.43
C GLN A 96 12.43 -0.78 4.87
N VAL A 97 12.63 0.16 3.94
CA VAL A 97 12.52 1.60 4.17
C VAL A 97 11.24 2.11 3.54
N TYR A 98 10.40 2.73 4.34
CA TYR A 98 9.11 3.30 3.96
C TYR A 98 9.14 4.82 4.04
N ASP A 99 8.53 5.49 3.07
CA ASP A 99 8.33 6.95 3.13
C ASP A 99 7.23 7.33 4.14
N ALA A 100 7.06 8.64 4.36
CA ALA A 100 6.02 9.17 5.25
C ALA A 100 4.57 8.83 4.81
N LYS A 101 4.38 8.40 3.56
CA LYS A 101 3.08 7.97 3.01
C LYS A 101 2.87 6.46 3.14
N GLY A 102 3.88 5.71 3.63
CA GLY A 102 3.84 4.26 3.77
C GLY A 102 4.24 3.48 2.51
N ASN A 103 4.81 4.14 1.49
CA ASN A 103 5.31 3.45 0.30
C ASN A 103 6.69 2.86 0.56
N LEU A 104 6.92 1.64 0.09
CA LEU A 104 8.24 1.02 0.11
C LEU A 104 9.16 1.73 -0.89
N VAL A 105 10.22 2.37 -0.39
CA VAL A 105 11.17 3.14 -1.20
C VAL A 105 12.56 2.52 -1.31
N GLY A 106 12.87 1.56 -0.44
CA GLY A 106 14.19 0.94 -0.45
C GLY A 106 14.35 -0.16 0.60
N VAL A 107 15.56 -0.70 0.67
CA VAL A 107 15.95 -1.68 1.68
C VAL A 107 17.20 -1.23 2.42
N VAL A 108 17.32 -1.59 3.69
CA VAL A 108 18.52 -1.35 4.49
C VAL A 108 19.57 -2.40 4.16
N SER A 109 20.69 -1.95 3.60
CA SER A 109 21.85 -2.78 3.31
C SER A 109 22.86 -2.71 4.44
N LYS A 110 23.43 -3.87 4.81
CA LYS A 110 24.55 -3.96 5.75
C LYS A 110 25.90 -3.77 5.05
N LYS A 111 25.94 -3.87 3.72
CA LYS A 111 27.17 -3.80 2.92
C LYS A 111 27.40 -2.39 2.41
N VAL A 112 28.25 -1.67 3.13
CA VAL A 112 28.69 -0.32 2.76
C VAL A 112 29.43 -0.37 1.42
N MET A 113 28.92 0.34 0.42
CA MET A 113 29.47 0.30 -0.94
C MET A 113 30.53 1.37 -1.21
N THR A 114 30.57 2.45 -0.42
CA THR A 114 31.48 3.58 -0.67
C THR A 114 32.26 4.00 0.58
N ARG A 115 33.46 4.56 0.35
CA ARG A 115 34.37 5.02 1.42
C ARG A 115 33.83 6.24 2.18
N GLU A 116 33.08 7.09 1.48
CA GLU A 116 32.43 8.29 2.06
C GLU A 116 31.28 7.89 2.98
N LEU A 117 30.45 6.93 2.56
CA LEU A 117 29.40 6.37 3.39
C LEU A 117 29.98 5.68 4.63
N HIS A 118 31.08 4.94 4.48
CA HIS A 118 31.77 4.37 5.62
C HIS A 118 32.22 5.43 6.62
N ARG A 119 32.82 6.54 6.15
CA ARG A 119 33.21 7.67 7.01
C ARG A 119 32.00 8.34 7.68
N ALA A 120 30.90 8.53 6.96
CA ALA A 120 29.67 9.11 7.51
C ALA A 120 29.07 8.21 8.61
N LEU A 121 28.99 6.91 8.37
CA LEU A 121 28.51 5.94 9.35
C LEU A 121 29.41 5.85 10.59
N VAL A 122 30.73 5.85 10.41
CA VAL A 122 31.70 5.87 11.53
C VAL A 122 31.55 7.16 12.33
N LYS A 123 31.51 8.33 11.68
CA LYS A 123 31.34 9.62 12.34
C LYS A 123 30.01 9.72 13.10
N ALA A 124 28.95 9.11 12.56
CA ALA A 124 27.64 9.08 13.20
C ALA A 124 27.59 8.09 14.38
N ASN A 125 28.37 7.01 14.35
CA ASN A 125 28.46 6.03 15.42
C ASN A 125 29.49 6.41 16.51
N THR A 126 30.44 7.30 16.18
CA THR A 126 31.32 7.91 17.16
C THR A 126 30.59 9.05 17.86
N LEU A 127 30.15 8.81 19.10
CA LEU A 127 29.95 9.87 20.08
C LEU A 127 31.14 10.84 20.02
N PRO A 128 30.95 12.17 20.15
CA PRO A 128 32.09 13.07 20.30
C PRO A 128 32.89 12.59 21.50
N GLN A 129 34.06 12.03 21.27
CA GLN A 129 35.04 11.88 22.33
C GLN A 129 35.51 13.29 22.66
N THR A 130 34.87 13.91 23.63
CA THR A 130 35.54 14.95 24.42
C THR A 130 36.63 14.23 25.21
N GLY A 131 37.81 14.09 24.60
CA GLY A 131 38.83 13.23 25.16
C GLY A 131 40.19 13.29 24.46
N ASN A 132 40.56 14.46 23.91
CA ASN A 132 41.94 14.96 23.95
C ASN A 132 42.02 16.42 23.46
N GLU A 133 41.49 17.33 24.26
CA GLU A 133 42.18 18.60 24.45
C GLU A 133 42.63 18.56 25.91
N SER A 134 43.92 18.35 26.13
CA SER A 134 44.55 18.65 27.40
C SER A 134 44.44 20.15 27.64
N THR A 135 43.30 20.60 28.11
CA THR A 135 43.18 21.75 29.03
C THR A 135 41.94 21.55 29.87
N VAL A 136 42.16 20.66 30.83
CA VAL A 136 41.37 20.27 32.00
C VAL A 136 40.50 21.40 32.59
N LEU A 137 39.33 20.96 33.09
CA LEU A 137 38.48 21.56 34.12
C LEU A 137 37.58 22.75 33.72
N ALA A 138 36.27 22.52 33.72
CA ALA A 138 35.44 22.76 34.91
C ALA A 138 33.95 22.80 34.53
N GLY A 139 33.10 22.21 35.37
CA GLY A 139 31.71 22.66 35.49
C GLY A 139 30.64 21.61 35.22
N LEU A 140 30.41 20.76 36.21
CA LEU A 140 29.08 20.22 36.49
C LEU A 140 28.08 21.37 36.73
N GLY A 141 26.83 21.21 36.25
CA GLY A 141 25.68 22.05 36.58
C GLY A 141 25.29 23.01 35.45
N VAL A 142 24.03 23.31 35.13
CA VAL A 142 22.78 23.33 35.88
C VAL A 142 21.59 23.33 34.89
N ALA A 143 20.48 22.75 35.34
CA ALA A 143 19.04 22.95 35.07
C ALA A 143 18.46 23.71 33.84
N LEU A 144 17.29 23.19 33.46
CA LEU A 144 16.16 23.73 32.68
C LEU A 144 15.88 25.24 32.80
N ILE A 145 15.27 25.80 31.72
CA ILE A 145 14.42 27.02 31.54
C ILE A 145 14.91 27.76 30.27
N GLY A 146 14.12 28.12 29.26
CA GLY A 146 12.67 28.13 29.11
C GLY A 146 12.21 28.56 27.71
N LEU A 147 10.91 28.44 27.49
CA LEU A 147 10.14 29.11 26.44
C LEU A 147 10.19 30.64 26.64
N GLY A 148 10.30 31.43 25.58
CA GLY A 148 9.98 32.86 25.63
C GLY A 148 10.83 33.77 24.75
N SER A 149 10.28 34.10 23.59
CA SER A 149 10.19 35.42 22.95
C SER A 149 11.25 36.51 23.19
N MET A 150 11.65 37.12 22.07
CA MET A 150 11.97 38.54 21.88
C MET A 150 12.94 39.23 22.84
N LEU A 151 14.12 39.62 22.33
CA LEU A 151 14.51 41.03 22.24
C LEU A 151 15.85 41.14 21.47
N GLY A 152 15.82 41.81 20.33
CA GLY A 152 17.04 42.32 19.72
C GLY A 152 17.55 43.56 20.45
N VAL A 153 18.86 43.74 20.52
CA VAL A 153 19.51 45.06 20.46
C VAL A 153 20.85 44.91 19.72
N ALA A 154 20.94 45.62 18.62
CA ALA A 154 22.13 45.85 17.82
C ALA A 154 23.07 46.89 18.47
N LYS A 155 24.24 47.06 17.81
CA LYS A 155 25.16 48.21 17.86
C LYS A 155 26.15 48.22 19.04
N ARG A 156 27.42 48.65 18.90
CA ARG A 156 28.04 49.49 17.86
C ARG A 156 29.58 49.31 17.89
N LYS A 157 30.19 49.37 16.70
CA LYS A 157 31.64 49.51 16.45
C LYS A 157 32.27 50.59 17.32
N ARG A 158 33.46 50.29 17.86
CA ARG A 158 34.48 51.26 18.28
C ARG A 158 35.03 51.97 17.04
N GLN A 159 34.92 53.29 16.99
CA GLN A 159 35.97 54.24 16.60
C GLN A 159 35.68 55.55 17.33
#